data_AF-A0AAD6Z7W8-F1
#
_entry.id   AF-A0AAD6Z7W8-F1
#
_cell.length_a   1.000
_cell.length_b   1.000
_cell.length_c   1.000
_cell.angle_alpha   90.00
_cell.angle_beta   90.00
_cell.angle_gamma   90.00
#
_symmetry.space_group_name_H-M   'P 1'
#
loop_
_entity.id
_entity.type
_entity.pdbx_description
1 polymer ?
#
loop_
_entity_poly.entity_id
_entity_poly.type
_entity_poly.pdbx_seq_one_letter_code
_entity_poly.pdbx_strand_id
1 'polypeptide(L)'
;LGIGTFKTAHPAYLTLMCLTSEGLSTKPNEAVAVKRMYVHRDKAKSTDPDGWVVARLTPADEYRKILMEANILQWAMSLMTFTFSFIDHFIQKSSHPPPFNIPDIRFVHAAVAIVHEQPSGHTASTKSTICRSYLVEELGRLPQILPPWECRLCTF
;
A
#
# COMPACT_ATOMS: atom_id res chain seq x y z
N LEU A 1 1.33 -7.57 -10.46
CA LEU A 1 0.97 -6.22 -10.00
C LEU A 1 1.84 -5.23 -10.80
N GLY A 2 1.25 -4.17 -11.33
CA GLY A 2 1.85 -3.34 -12.39
C GLY A 2 2.77 -2.21 -11.89
N ILE A 3 3.15 -1.36 -12.83
CA ILE A 3 3.89 -0.11 -12.57
C ILE A 3 2.87 1.03 -12.67
N GLY A 4 2.64 1.74 -11.56
CA GLY A 4 1.91 3.01 -11.55
C GLY A 4 2.86 4.18 -11.76
N THR A 5 2.35 5.41 -11.78
CA THR A 5 3.15 6.62 -12.04
C THR A 5 4.27 6.85 -11.03
N PHE A 6 4.09 6.47 -9.76
CA PHE A 6 5.03 6.75 -8.67
C PHE A 6 5.49 5.52 -7.89
N LYS A 7 4.82 4.38 -8.08
CA LYS A 7 5.01 3.16 -7.29
C LYS A 7 5.03 1.94 -8.20
N THR A 8 5.89 0.98 -7.89
CA THR A 8 5.72 -0.40 -8.37
C THR A 8 4.92 -1.18 -7.33
N ALA A 9 4.12 -2.13 -7.77
CA ALA A 9 3.38 -3.02 -6.89
C ALA A 9 3.77 -4.47 -7.22
N HIS A 10 4.01 -5.30 -6.20
CA HIS A 10 4.43 -6.68 -6.36
C HIS A 10 3.61 -7.59 -5.44
N PRO A 11 3.15 -8.77 -5.89
CA PRO A 11 2.48 -9.71 -5.00
C PRO A 11 3.51 -10.28 -4.03
N ALA A 12 3.12 -10.45 -2.77
CA ALA A 12 3.92 -11.12 -1.75
C ALA A 12 3.03 -11.81 -0.72
N TYR A 13 3.66 -12.41 0.28
CA TYR A 13 2.98 -13.09 1.38
C TYR A 13 3.54 -12.62 2.72
N LEU A 14 2.67 -12.44 3.71
CA LEU A 14 3.05 -12.14 5.08
C LEU A 14 3.30 -13.43 5.85
N THR A 15 4.53 -13.60 6.34
CA THR A 15 4.95 -14.73 7.19
C THR A 15 5.12 -14.24 8.64
N LEU A 16 4.07 -13.69 9.24
CA LEU A 16 4.12 -13.21 10.62
C LEU A 16 3.83 -14.35 11.61
N MET A 17 4.55 -14.35 12.73
CA MET A 17 4.37 -15.32 13.81
C MET A 17 3.23 -14.96 14.77
N CYS A 18 2.86 -13.68 14.83
CA CYS A 18 1.75 -13.18 15.62
C CYS A 18 0.63 -12.74 14.69
N LEU A 19 -0.53 -13.37 14.82
CA LEU A 19 -1.72 -13.02 14.05
C LEU A 19 -2.55 -11.99 14.81
N THR A 20 -3.17 -11.06 14.07
CA THR A 20 -4.10 -10.08 14.62
C THR A 20 -5.54 -10.59 14.48
N SER A 21 -6.45 -10.08 15.31
CA SER A 21 -7.88 -10.37 15.17
C SER A 21 -8.52 -9.65 13.97
N GLU A 22 -7.93 -8.51 13.56
CA GLU A 22 -8.43 -7.66 12.49
C GLU A 22 -7.28 -7.07 11.67
N GLY A 23 -7.56 -6.63 10.45
CA GLY A 23 -6.60 -5.97 9.57
C GLY A 23 -5.70 -6.93 8.79
N LEU A 24 -4.46 -6.52 8.56
CA LEU A 24 -3.42 -7.35 7.96
C LEU A 24 -2.87 -8.34 8.98
N SER A 25 -2.53 -9.54 8.54
CA SER A 25 -2.00 -10.65 9.35
C SER A 25 -3.07 -11.37 10.17
N THR A 26 -4.29 -11.44 9.63
CA THR A 26 -5.36 -12.27 10.21
C THR A 26 -5.16 -13.74 9.89
N LYS A 27 -4.34 -14.06 8.89
CA LYS A 27 -4.08 -15.42 8.42
C LYS A 27 -2.58 -15.66 8.27
N PRO A 28 -2.10 -16.89 8.51
CA PRO A 28 -0.74 -17.25 8.14
C PRO A 28 -0.60 -17.18 6.61
N ASN A 29 0.57 -16.73 6.13
CA ASN A 29 0.86 -16.60 4.70
C ASN A 29 -0.20 -15.75 3.95
N GLU A 30 -0.62 -14.65 4.56
CA GLU A 30 -1.62 -13.76 3.96
C GLU A 30 -1.08 -13.09 2.70
N ALA A 31 -1.81 -13.19 1.59
CA ALA A 31 -1.44 -12.57 0.32
C ALA A 31 -1.59 -11.05 0.38
N VAL A 32 -0.55 -10.33 -0.02
CA VAL A 32 -0.47 -8.88 0.06
C VAL A 32 0.08 -8.26 -1.23
N ALA A 33 -0.25 -6.99 -1.43
CA ALA A 33 0.38 -6.14 -2.43
C ALA A 33 1.48 -5.30 -1.76
N VAL A 34 2.73 -5.53 -2.15
CA VAL A 34 3.88 -4.75 -1.68
C VAL A 34 4.17 -3.65 -2.67
N LYS A 35 3.99 -2.40 -2.24
CA LYS A 35 4.23 -1.20 -3.04
C LYS A 35 5.54 -0.54 -2.64
N ARG A 36 6.30 -0.14 -3.65
CA ARG A 36 7.58 0.55 -3.49
C ARG A 36 7.63 1.81 -4.32
N MET A 37 8.08 2.90 -3.70
CA MET A 37 8.27 4.18 -4.37
C MET A 37 9.44 4.14 -5.37
N TYR A 38 9.29 4.91 -6.43
CA TYR A 38 10.38 5.23 -7.34
C TYR A 38 10.23 6.66 -7.87
N VAL A 39 11.28 7.18 -8.50
CA VAL A 39 11.23 8.48 -9.17
C VAL A 39 11.64 8.32 -10.62
N HIS A 40 11.00 9.11 -11.49
CA HIS A 40 11.45 9.30 -12.85
C HIS A 40 12.65 10.23 -12.85
N ARG A 41 13.70 9.87 -13.58
CA ARG A 41 14.82 10.78 -13.87
C ARG A 41 14.86 11.09 -15.34
N ASP A 42 14.93 12.38 -15.65
CA ASP A 42 15.10 12.86 -17.01
C ASP A 42 16.45 12.40 -17.57
N LYS A 43 16.40 11.89 -18.80
CA LYS A 43 17.54 11.31 -19.52
C LYS A 43 18.45 12.37 -20.13
N ALA A 44 19.00 13.31 -19.37
CA ALA A 44 20.12 14.10 -19.89
C ALA A 44 21.35 13.23 -20.25
N LYS A 45 21.36 11.90 -19.97
CA LYS A 45 22.51 10.98 -20.13
C LYS A 45 22.18 9.54 -20.59
N SER A 46 21.06 9.26 -21.29
CA SER A 46 20.72 7.87 -21.66
C SER A 46 20.37 7.70 -23.14
N THR A 47 20.80 6.57 -23.71
CA THR A 47 20.76 6.21 -25.15
C THR A 47 19.41 5.72 -25.69
N ASP A 48 18.42 5.49 -24.84
CA ASP A 48 17.15 4.91 -25.26
C ASP A 48 16.14 6.00 -25.69
N PRO A 49 15.55 5.94 -26.92
CA PRO A 49 14.96 7.10 -27.61
C PRO A 49 13.63 7.62 -27.05
N ASP A 50 12.94 6.82 -26.22
CA ASP A 50 11.57 7.13 -25.76
C ASP A 50 11.45 7.18 -24.21
N GLY A 51 12.46 6.69 -23.51
CA GLY A 51 12.27 6.24 -22.12
C GLY A 51 12.58 7.27 -21.03
N TRP A 52 11.88 7.18 -19.93
CA TRP A 52 12.31 7.65 -18.60
C TRP A 52 13.10 6.51 -17.93
N VAL A 53 14.00 6.83 -17.00
CA VAL A 53 14.68 5.79 -16.20
C VAL A 53 14.09 5.77 -14.80
N VAL A 54 13.61 4.60 -14.37
CA VAL A 54 13.20 4.33 -12.99
C VAL A 54 14.43 4.41 -12.09
N ALA A 55 14.51 5.45 -11.27
CA ALA A 55 15.56 5.58 -10.26
C ALA A 55 15.02 5.28 -8.86
N ARG A 56 15.89 4.74 -8.01
CA ARG A 56 15.59 4.48 -6.61
C ARG A 56 15.85 5.71 -5.76
N LEU A 57 14.97 5.92 -4.79
CA LEU A 57 15.13 6.91 -3.74
C LEU A 57 16.20 6.45 -2.74
N THR A 58 16.76 7.40 -2.01
CA THR A 58 17.56 7.07 -0.82
C THR A 58 16.66 6.38 0.21
N PRO A 59 17.19 5.51 1.10
CA PRO A 59 16.37 4.85 2.12
C PRO A 59 15.59 5.83 3.00
N ALA A 60 16.19 6.98 3.33
CA ALA A 60 15.55 8.01 4.14
C ALA A 60 14.38 8.70 3.41
N ASP A 61 14.55 9.02 2.13
CA ASP A 61 13.49 9.65 1.32
C ASP A 61 12.36 8.66 1.00
N GLU A 62 12.73 7.40 0.72
CA GLU A 62 11.77 6.31 0.53
C GLU A 62 10.90 6.16 1.79
N TYR A 63 11.53 6.08 2.96
CA TYR A 63 10.84 5.95 4.24
C TYR A 63 9.88 7.12 4.51
N ARG A 64 10.35 8.36 4.35
CA ARG A 64 9.51 9.56 4.53
C ARG A 64 8.28 9.55 3.62
N LYS A 65 8.46 9.20 2.34
CA LYS A 65 7.37 9.14 1.37
C LYS A 65 6.38 8.01 1.66
N ILE A 66 6.87 6.83 2.05
CA ILE A 66 6.02 5.70 2.46
C ILE A 66 5.21 6.05 3.71
N LEU A 67 5.83 6.68 4.72
CA LEU A 67 5.10 7.14 5.91
C LEU A 67 4.01 8.16 5.58
N MET A 68 4.32 9.13 4.71
CA MET A 68 3.33 10.11 4.29
C MET A 68 2.10 9.45 3.65
N GLU A 69 2.31 8.46 2.79
CA GLU A 69 1.23 7.70 2.15
C GLU A 69 0.42 6.87 3.14
N ALA A 70 1.11 6.20 4.09
CA ALA A 70 0.44 5.46 5.14
C ALA A 70 -0.44 6.38 6.01
N ASN A 71 0.06 7.58 6.32
CA ASN A 71 -0.71 8.58 7.08
C ASN A 71 -1.92 9.09 6.31
N ILE A 72 -1.77 9.39 5.01
CA ILE A 72 -2.89 9.80 4.15
C ILE A 72 -3.94 8.70 4.10
N LEU A 73 -3.53 7.44 3.93
CA LEU A 73 -4.45 6.30 3.92
C LEU A 73 -5.17 6.16 5.27
N GLN A 74 -4.44 6.31 6.38
CA GLN A 74 -5.03 6.26 7.72
C GLN A 74 -6.07 7.37 7.91
N TRP A 75 -5.79 8.60 7.46
CA TRP A 75 -6.77 9.68 7.52
C TRP A 75 -7.99 9.42 6.63
N ALA A 76 -7.78 8.89 5.43
CA ALA A 76 -8.86 8.52 4.52
C ALA A 76 -9.76 7.42 5.12
N MET A 77 -9.17 6.40 5.75
CA MET A 77 -9.88 5.37 6.50
C MET A 77 -10.71 5.96 7.64
N SER A 78 -10.10 6.80 8.49
CA SER A 78 -10.81 7.44 9.61
C SER A 78 -11.98 8.30 9.15
N LEU A 79 -11.79 9.08 8.07
CA LEU A 79 -12.85 9.90 7.49
C LEU A 79 -13.98 9.03 6.95
N MET A 80 -13.66 7.95 6.24
CA MET A 80 -14.65 7.02 5.71
C MET A 80 -15.48 6.40 6.84
N THR A 81 -14.83 5.90 7.90
CA THR A 81 -15.52 5.33 9.08
C THR A 81 -16.44 6.35 9.72
N PHE A 82 -15.98 7.60 9.88
CA PHE A 82 -16.81 8.68 10.42
C PHE A 82 -18.02 8.95 9.53
N THR A 83 -17.83 9.06 8.21
CA THR A 83 -18.91 9.29 7.25
C THR A 83 -19.96 8.19 7.29
N PHE A 84 -19.56 6.92 7.30
CA PHE A 84 -20.51 5.81 7.39
C PHE A 84 -21.24 5.75 8.72
N SER A 85 -20.53 5.99 9.83
CA SER A 85 -21.17 6.07 11.15
C SER A 85 -22.22 7.18 11.22
N PHE A 86 -21.93 8.32 10.57
CA PHE A 86 -22.88 9.43 10.44
C PHE A 86 -24.10 9.02 9.60
N ILE A 87 -23.89 8.41 8.43
CA ILE A 87 -24.98 7.93 7.56
C ILE A 87 -25.88 6.95 8.32
N ASP A 88 -25.28 5.94 8.96
CA ASP A 88 -26.00 4.91 9.72
C ASP A 88 -26.84 5.51 10.85
N HIS A 89 -26.29 6.52 11.54
CA HIS A 89 -27.01 7.23 12.60
C HIS A 89 -28.29 7.90 12.08
N PHE A 90 -28.24 8.55 10.91
CA PHE A 90 -29.41 9.20 10.33
C PHE A 90 -30.41 8.21 9.73
N ILE A 91 -29.94 7.12 9.15
CA ILE A 91 -30.82 6.04 8.66
C ILE A 91 -31.61 5.44 9.83
N GLN A 92 -30.95 5.14 10.95
CA GLN A 92 -31.59 4.57 12.14
C GLN A 92 -32.64 5.51 12.75
N LYS A 93 -32.45 6.83 12.64
CA LYS A 93 -33.39 7.84 13.14
C LYS A 93 -34.51 8.20 12.16
N SER A 94 -34.40 7.82 10.90
CA SER A 94 -35.39 8.17 9.89
C SER A 94 -36.64 7.30 10.04
N SER A 95 -37.82 7.91 10.01
CA SER A 95 -39.08 7.18 9.86
C SER A 95 -39.19 6.52 8.48
N HIS A 96 -38.45 7.01 7.50
CA HIS A 96 -38.48 6.58 6.09
C HIS A 96 -37.03 6.32 5.63
N PRO A 97 -36.46 5.14 5.90
CA PRO A 97 -35.11 4.81 5.46
C PRO A 97 -35.02 4.78 3.92
N PRO A 98 -33.81 4.91 3.34
CA PRO A 98 -33.65 4.87 1.89
C PRO A 98 -34.19 3.55 1.31
N PRO A 99 -34.84 3.57 0.12
CA PRO A 99 -35.41 2.36 -0.48
C PRO A 99 -34.35 1.46 -1.16
N PHE A 100 -33.08 1.70 -0.90
CA PHE A 100 -31.95 0.97 -1.47
C PHE A 100 -30.88 0.74 -0.42
N ASN A 101 -30.07 -0.29 -0.63
CA ASN A 101 -28.90 -0.58 0.21
C ASN A 101 -27.76 0.34 -0.19
N ILE A 102 -27.20 1.07 0.77
CA ILE A 102 -25.97 1.83 0.56
C ILE A 102 -24.80 0.83 0.58
N PRO A 103 -23.97 0.76 -0.49
CA PRO A 103 -22.82 -0.12 -0.49
C PRO A 103 -21.83 0.27 0.60
N ASP A 104 -21.37 -0.72 1.38
CA ASP A 104 -20.28 -0.57 2.32
C ASP A 104 -18.95 -0.55 1.54
N ILE A 105 -18.41 0.64 1.32
CA ILE A 105 -17.10 0.82 0.68
C ILE A 105 -16.06 1.11 1.74
N ARG A 106 -14.89 0.48 1.62
CA ARG A 106 -13.76 0.68 2.52
C ARG A 106 -12.45 0.84 1.75
N PHE A 107 -11.51 1.53 2.36
CA PHE A 107 -10.12 1.42 1.95
C PHE A 107 -9.54 0.05 2.36
N VAL A 108 -8.56 -0.43 1.61
CA VAL A 108 -7.81 -1.65 1.96
C VAL A 108 -7.00 -1.42 3.23
N HIS A 109 -6.86 -2.46 4.05
CA HIS A 109 -5.92 -2.40 5.17
C HIS A 109 -4.50 -2.31 4.64
N ALA A 110 -3.68 -1.47 5.26
CA ALA A 110 -2.28 -1.33 4.91
C ALA A 110 -1.37 -1.22 6.13
N ALA A 111 -0.10 -1.53 5.93
CA ALA A 111 0.97 -1.40 6.91
C ALA A 111 2.24 -0.89 6.24
N VAL A 112 3.15 -0.37 7.06
CA VAL A 112 4.50 0.01 6.64
C VAL A 112 5.44 -1.14 6.99
N ALA A 113 6.14 -1.67 5.99
CA ALA A 113 7.25 -2.60 6.21
C ALA A 113 8.58 -1.86 6.09
N ILE A 114 9.40 -1.95 7.14
CA ILE A 114 10.73 -1.33 7.20
C ILE A 114 11.75 -2.46 7.18
N VAL A 115 12.71 -2.39 6.24
CA VAL A 115 13.80 -3.36 6.15
C VAL A 115 15.06 -2.75 6.74
N HIS A 116 15.64 -3.48 7.68
CA HIS A 116 16.88 -3.13 8.33
C HIS A 116 18.02 -3.97 7.76
N GLU A 117 19.14 -3.32 7.48
CA GLU A 117 20.39 -4.00 7.14
C GLU A 117 21.30 -3.95 8.36
N GLN A 118 21.82 -5.12 8.74
CA GLN A 118 22.82 -5.23 9.80
C GLN A 118 24.21 -5.18 9.16
N PRO A 119 25.13 -4.33 9.65
CA PRO A 119 26.50 -4.34 9.16
C PRO A 119 27.13 -5.72 9.43
N SER A 120 27.73 -6.33 8.42
CA SER A 120 28.47 -7.59 8.55
C SER A 120 29.98 -7.33 8.47
N GLY A 121 30.74 -7.73 9.50
CA GLY A 121 32.21 -7.62 9.53
C GLY A 121 32.79 -7.47 10.94
N HIS A 122 34.11 -7.62 11.08
CA HIS A 122 34.81 -7.58 12.38
C HIS A 122 34.78 -6.20 13.09
N THR A 123 34.46 -5.13 12.37
CA THR A 123 34.29 -3.76 12.89
C THR A 123 32.83 -3.29 12.81
N ALA A 124 31.88 -4.22 12.67
CA ALA A 124 30.47 -3.91 12.50
C ALA A 124 29.90 -3.15 13.71
N SER A 125 29.23 -2.02 13.43
CA SER A 125 28.40 -1.33 14.41
C SER A 125 27.22 -2.21 14.82
N THR A 126 26.84 -2.18 16.09
CA THR A 126 25.64 -2.87 16.62
C THR A 126 24.32 -2.22 16.16
N LYS A 127 24.37 -1.06 15.49
CA LYS A 127 23.19 -0.36 15.02
C LYS A 127 22.80 -0.82 13.61
N SER A 128 21.57 -1.30 13.45
CA SER A 128 20.99 -1.54 12.14
C SER A 128 20.60 -0.22 11.47
N THR A 129 20.66 -0.18 10.14
CA THR A 129 20.21 0.99 9.37
C THR A 129 19.01 0.62 8.50
N ILE A 130 18.07 1.55 8.34
CA ILE A 130 16.96 1.38 7.41
C ILE A 130 17.55 1.38 6.01
N CYS A 131 17.40 0.25 5.30
CA CYS A 131 17.85 0.15 3.92
C CYS A 131 16.68 0.31 2.94
N ARG A 132 15.46 -0.11 3.30
CA ARG A 132 14.28 -0.04 2.43
C ARG A 132 12.99 0.16 3.23
N SER A 133 11.97 0.67 2.55
CA SER A 133 10.61 0.76 3.09
C SER A 133 9.56 0.45 2.02
N TYR A 134 8.46 -0.15 2.46
CA TYR A 134 7.36 -0.55 1.59
C TYR A 134 6.03 -0.21 2.24
N LEU A 135 5.05 0.09 1.39
CA LEU A 135 3.64 0.09 1.79
C LEU A 135 3.08 -1.28 1.44
N VAL A 136 2.58 -2.00 2.44
CA VAL A 136 2.01 -3.34 2.29
C VAL A 136 0.51 -3.21 2.40
N GLU A 137 -0.24 -3.67 1.42
CA GLU A 137 -1.70 -3.58 1.38
C GLU A 137 -2.33 -4.97 1.28
N GLU A 138 -3.57 -5.09 1.77
CA GLU A 138 -4.43 -6.24 1.51
C GLU A 138 -4.51 -6.45 -0.01
N LEU A 139 -4.27 -7.67 -0.47
CA LEU A 139 -4.47 -7.99 -1.88
C LEU A 139 -5.98 -8.10 -2.13
N GLY A 140 -6.57 -7.05 -2.70
CA GLY A 140 -7.98 -7.04 -3.06
C GLY A 140 -8.34 -8.27 -3.89
N ARG A 141 -9.45 -8.93 -3.54
CA ARG A 141 -10.03 -9.97 -4.40
C ARG A 141 -10.51 -9.28 -5.66
N LEU A 142 -9.68 -9.27 -6.70
CA LEU A 142 -10.19 -8.99 -8.04
C LEU A 142 -11.31 -10.00 -8.29
N PRO A 143 -12.48 -9.58 -8.79
CA PRO A 143 -13.43 -10.55 -9.32
C PRO A 143 -12.66 -11.40 -10.34
N GLN A 144 -12.81 -12.72 -10.27
CA GLN A 144 -12.10 -13.73 -11.09
C GLN A 144 -12.34 -13.59 -12.61
N ILE A 145 -12.85 -12.45 -13.07
CA ILE A 145 -13.36 -12.22 -14.42
C ILE A 145 -12.27 -11.68 -15.37
N LEU A 146 -11.13 -11.21 -14.86
CA LEU A 146 -10.06 -10.72 -15.75
C LEU A 146 -8.85 -11.68 -15.79
N PRO A 147 -8.38 -12.07 -16.99
CA PRO A 147 -7.20 -12.91 -17.13
C PRO A 147 -5.95 -12.20 -16.56
N PRO A 148 -4.94 -12.97 -16.13
CA PRO A 148 -3.79 -12.48 -15.34
C PRO A 148 -2.91 -11.41 -16.01
N TRP A 149 -3.18 -11.03 -17.25
CA TRP A 149 -2.44 -10.03 -18.01
C TRP A 149 -3.19 -8.69 -18.19
N GLU A 150 -4.44 -8.56 -17.75
CA GLU A 150 -5.20 -7.30 -17.79
C GLU A 150 -5.39 -6.67 -16.41
N CYS A 151 -4.29 -6.34 -15.74
CA CYS A 151 -4.31 -5.30 -14.71
C CYS A 151 -4.03 -3.93 -15.36
N ARG A 152 -4.99 -3.39 -16.12
CA ARG A 152 -4.99 -1.95 -16.40
C ARG A 152 -5.50 -1.25 -15.14
N LEU A 153 -4.55 -0.75 -14.34
CA LEU A 153 -4.84 0.15 -13.24
C LEU A 153 -5.68 1.31 -13.78
N CYS A 154 -6.89 1.50 -13.25
CA CYS A 154 -7.59 2.77 -13.34
C CYS A 154 -6.70 3.82 -12.64
N THR A 155 -6.04 4.66 -13.43
CA THR A 155 -5.52 5.95 -13.00
C THR A 155 -6.71 6.83 -12.66
N PHE A 156 -6.83 7.23 -11.39
CA PHE A 156 -7.56 8.43 -11.02
C PHE A 156 -6.64 9.64 -11.20
#